data_AF-A0A2A4SUH1-F1
#
_entry.id   AF-A0A2A4SUH1-F1
#
_cell.length_a   1.000
_cell.length_b   1.000
_cell.length_c   1.000
_cell.angle_alpha   90.00
_cell.angle_beta   90.00
_cell.angle_gamma   90.00
#
_symmetry.space_group_name_H-M   'P 1'
#
loop_
_entity.id
_entity.type
_entity.pdbx_description
1 polymer ?
#
loop_
_entity_poly.entity_id
_entity_poly.type
_entity_poly.pdbx_seq_one_letter_code
_entity_poly.pdbx_strand_id
1 'polypeptide(L)'
;GSDFVEMFVGVGASRVRDLFSQARAEAPSIIFIDEIDAVGRHRGAGLGGGNDEREQTLNQLLVEMDGFGGNDGVIVIAATNRPDVLDSALTRPGRFDRQVVVPKPDLNGRHKILGVHTKGLSVGEDVDLKIVAQATPGFTGADLANLTNESALTAARKNKTTIDMEDFEEARDKLMMGKERKSMVMPEKEKKTTAYHEAGHAIIASLLDEVDPVHKVTIVPRGRALGLMMQLPQEDTYSKKKSQLLGQLVVMMGGRAAEEIIFGHYTTGASNDLERAASTAHHMVCNWGMSDKIGPIYLAANQGEVFLGRDLMQRKHISQVAASQIDQEVNQIVNDAYQKAKTLLTEHLDALHKITKTLLEDETIDGSVILEILQEQPQA
;
A
#
# COMPACT_ATOMS: atom_id res chain seq x y z
N GLY A 1 22.76 6.44 11.97
CA GLY A 1 23.54 6.39 10.72
C GLY A 1 23.96 7.78 10.28
N SER A 2 23.00 8.68 10.13
CA SER A 2 23.18 10.11 9.79
C SER A 2 24.17 10.87 10.68
N ASP A 3 24.21 10.59 11.98
CA ASP A 3 25.11 11.26 12.95
C ASP A 3 26.62 11.04 12.71
N PHE A 4 26.97 10.13 11.79
CA PHE A 4 28.34 9.85 11.40
C PHE A 4 28.77 10.60 10.13
N VAL A 5 27.85 11.32 9.47
CA VAL A 5 28.13 12.13 8.27
C VAL A 5 28.20 13.59 8.70
N GLU A 6 29.41 14.13 8.78
CA GLU A 6 29.64 15.53 9.14
C GLU A 6 30.43 16.30 8.08
N MET A 7 30.33 17.64 8.13
CA MET A 7 31.07 18.51 7.21
C MET A 7 32.59 18.48 7.41
N PHE A 8 33.06 17.98 8.56
CA PHE A 8 34.46 17.98 8.93
C PHE A 8 35.09 16.60 8.75
N VAL A 9 36.11 16.53 7.89
CA VAL A 9 36.87 15.31 7.59
C VAL A 9 37.46 14.71 8.87
N GLY A 10 37.24 13.42 9.10
CA GLY A 10 37.81 12.65 10.21
C GLY A 10 36.97 12.61 11.50
N VAL A 11 35.92 13.42 11.62
CA VAL A 11 35.05 13.39 12.82
C VAL A 11 34.23 12.11 12.87
N GLY A 12 33.64 11.69 11.75
CA GLY A 12 32.87 10.44 11.68
C GLY A 12 33.70 9.21 12.07
N ALA A 13 34.93 9.10 11.56
CA ALA A 13 35.85 8.02 11.93
C ALA A 13 36.25 8.05 13.43
N SER A 14 36.41 9.22 14.05
CA SER A 14 36.67 9.28 15.50
C SER A 14 35.47 8.76 16.30
N ARG A 15 34.25 9.17 15.94
CA ARG A 15 33.02 8.72 16.61
C ARG A 15 32.83 7.21 16.52
N VAL A 16 33.16 6.61 15.37
CA VAL A 16 33.11 5.15 15.22
C VAL A 16 34.09 4.49 16.20
N ARG A 17 35.34 4.97 16.32
CA ARG A 17 36.30 4.43 17.29
C ARG A 17 35.82 4.57 18.73
N ASP A 18 35.29 5.74 19.09
CA ASP A 18 34.80 6.02 20.43
C ASP A 18 33.59 5.13 20.79
N LEU A 19 32.66 4.93 19.84
CA LEU A 19 31.51 4.04 20.00
C LEU A 19 31.94 2.60 20.29
N PHE A 20 32.86 2.04 19.52
CA PHE A 20 33.33 0.66 19.71
C PHE A 20 34.18 0.53 20.99
N SER A 21 34.96 1.55 21.35
CA SER A 21 35.69 1.58 22.62
C SER A 21 34.76 1.53 23.83
N GLN A 22 33.70 2.36 23.82
CA GLN A 22 32.69 2.36 24.89
C GLN A 22 31.94 1.03 24.97
N ALA A 23 31.52 0.48 23.82
CA ALA A 23 30.84 -0.80 23.78
C ALA A 23 31.70 -1.96 24.32
N ARG A 24 33.02 -1.94 24.05
CA ARG A 24 33.98 -2.91 24.61
C ARG A 24 34.15 -2.76 26.12
N ALA A 25 34.19 -1.53 26.63
CA ALA A 25 34.30 -1.27 28.06
C ALA A 25 33.05 -1.77 28.84
N GLU A 26 31.89 -1.72 28.21
CA GLU A 26 30.59 -2.12 28.77
C GLU A 26 30.14 -3.54 28.37
N ALA A 27 31.06 -4.39 27.90
CA ALA A 27 30.70 -5.75 27.47
C ALA A 27 30.14 -6.59 28.64
N PRO A 28 29.05 -7.37 28.44
CA PRO A 28 28.36 -7.62 27.16
C PRO A 28 27.42 -6.49 26.74
N SER A 29 27.52 -6.05 25.49
CA SER A 29 26.78 -4.89 24.96
C SER A 29 26.29 -5.10 23.52
N ILE A 30 25.31 -4.29 23.12
CA ILE A 30 24.78 -4.26 21.76
C ILE A 30 24.99 -2.87 21.17
N ILE A 31 25.65 -2.80 20.02
CA ILE A 31 25.72 -1.59 19.19
C ILE A 31 24.56 -1.66 18.19
N PHE A 32 23.66 -0.67 18.18
CA PHE A 32 22.62 -0.54 17.18
C PHE A 32 22.88 0.66 16.25
N ILE A 33 22.96 0.41 14.95
CA ILE A 33 23.19 1.42 13.91
C ILE A 33 21.95 1.51 13.02
N ASP A 34 21.10 2.49 13.28
CA ASP A 34 19.97 2.78 12.39
C ASP A 34 20.43 3.51 11.12
N GLU A 35 19.69 3.37 10.03
CA GLU A 35 19.97 3.96 8.70
C GLU A 35 21.44 3.78 8.27
N ILE A 36 21.93 2.54 8.28
CA ILE A 36 23.33 2.26 7.92
C ILE A 36 23.67 2.68 6.49
N ASP A 37 22.69 2.81 5.59
CA ASP A 37 22.92 3.27 4.21
C ASP A 37 23.38 4.74 4.11
N ALA A 38 23.22 5.54 5.17
CA ALA A 38 23.82 6.87 5.24
C ALA A 38 25.36 6.82 5.15
N VAL A 39 25.98 5.87 5.85
CA VAL A 39 27.45 5.66 5.84
C VAL A 39 27.88 4.56 4.88
N GLY A 40 27.04 3.55 4.70
CA GLY A 40 27.36 2.28 4.05
C GLY A 40 27.04 2.16 2.57
N ARG A 41 26.56 3.21 1.90
CA ARG A 41 26.32 3.21 0.45
C ARG A 41 27.55 2.92 -0.42
N HIS A 42 27.37 2.15 -1.49
CA HIS A 42 28.38 1.90 -2.51
C HIS A 42 28.82 3.19 -3.23
N ARG A 43 30.04 3.20 -3.77
CA ARG A 43 30.58 4.28 -4.61
C ARG A 43 29.62 4.62 -5.76
N GLY A 44 29.19 5.88 -5.83
CA GLY A 44 28.62 6.48 -7.04
C GLY A 44 29.69 7.34 -7.72
N ALA A 45 29.67 7.41 -9.06
CA ALA A 45 30.58 8.25 -9.86
C ALA A 45 30.27 9.76 -9.74
N GLY A 46 30.09 10.25 -8.51
CA GLY A 46 29.87 11.67 -8.21
C GLY A 46 31.21 12.38 -8.10
N LEU A 47 31.52 13.25 -9.07
CA LEU A 47 32.59 14.24 -9.00
C LEU A 47 32.24 15.28 -7.91
N GLY A 48 32.68 15.08 -6.67
CA GLY A 48 32.51 16.06 -5.60
C GLY A 48 33.05 15.56 -4.24
N GLY A 49 33.84 16.39 -3.56
CA GLY A 49 34.61 16.08 -2.34
C GLY A 49 33.82 15.74 -1.06
N GLY A 50 32.52 15.40 -1.16
CA GLY A 50 31.74 14.82 -0.06
C GLY A 50 31.94 13.31 0.09
N ASN A 51 32.61 12.65 -0.87
CA ASN A 51 32.88 11.22 -0.81
C ASN A 51 33.94 10.85 0.24
N ASP A 52 34.92 11.72 0.49
CA ASP A 52 36.11 11.36 1.28
C ASP A 52 35.82 11.13 2.77
N GLU A 53 34.94 11.94 3.37
CA GLU A 53 34.54 11.80 4.79
C GLU A 53 33.73 10.53 5.02
N ARG A 54 32.75 10.30 4.16
CA ARG A 54 31.89 9.12 4.19
C ARG A 54 32.67 7.84 3.96
N GLU A 55 33.64 7.84 3.04
CA GLU A 55 34.54 6.71 2.81
C GLU A 55 35.44 6.45 4.02
N GLN A 56 35.98 7.49 4.65
CA GLN A 56 36.82 7.34 5.83
C GLN A 56 36.04 6.74 7.01
N THR A 57 34.82 7.22 7.23
CA THR A 57 33.90 6.70 8.27
C THR A 57 33.51 5.25 8.00
N LEU A 58 33.18 4.90 6.76
CA LEU A 58 32.88 3.52 6.37
C LEU A 58 34.09 2.60 6.59
N ASN A 59 35.28 2.99 6.12
CA ASN A 59 36.49 2.20 6.31
C ASN A 59 36.82 1.99 7.79
N GLN A 60 36.63 3.02 8.62
CA GLN A 60 36.83 2.88 10.07
C GLN A 60 35.84 1.89 10.69
N LEU A 61 34.58 1.90 10.26
CA LEU A 61 33.59 0.92 10.70
C LEU A 61 34.02 -0.50 10.32
N LEU A 62 34.52 -0.71 9.10
CA LEU A 62 35.04 -2.01 8.66
C LEU A 62 36.24 -2.46 9.50
N VAL A 63 37.16 -1.54 9.84
CA VAL A 63 38.32 -1.85 10.69
C VAL A 63 37.91 -2.24 12.10
N GLU A 64 36.96 -1.53 12.72
CA GLU A 64 36.48 -1.90 14.05
C GLU A 64 35.73 -3.25 14.04
N MET A 65 35.01 -3.57 12.96
CA MET A 65 34.35 -4.87 12.80
C MET A 65 35.34 -6.02 12.54
N ASP A 66 36.37 -5.81 11.71
CA ASP A 66 37.40 -6.83 11.49
C ASP A 66 38.31 -7.00 12.72
N GLY A 67 38.35 -6.01 13.61
CA GLY A 67 39.10 -6.02 14.86
C GLY A 67 38.50 -6.89 15.97
N PHE A 68 37.32 -7.49 15.77
CA PHE A 68 36.72 -8.38 16.76
C PHE A 68 37.49 -9.70 16.88
N GLY A 69 38.07 -9.93 18.06
CA GLY A 69 38.40 -11.28 18.51
C GLY A 69 37.10 -12.02 18.82
N GLY A 70 37.03 -13.32 18.58
CA GLY A 70 35.80 -14.12 18.70
C GLY A 70 35.16 -14.19 20.11
N ASN A 71 35.53 -13.34 21.07
CA ASN A 71 35.07 -13.36 22.44
C ASN A 71 34.90 -11.97 23.12
N ASP A 72 34.81 -10.87 22.36
CA ASP A 72 34.72 -9.50 22.93
C ASP A 72 33.33 -9.18 23.54
N GLY A 73 32.33 -10.06 23.41
CA GLY A 73 31.02 -9.89 24.04
C GLY A 73 30.17 -8.74 23.47
N VAL A 74 30.55 -8.18 22.32
CA VAL A 74 29.84 -7.08 21.65
C VAL A 74 29.10 -7.62 20.42
N ILE A 75 27.81 -7.30 20.30
CA ILE A 75 26.99 -7.63 19.13
C ILE A 75 26.68 -6.34 18.37
N VAL A 76 26.94 -6.31 17.06
CA VAL A 76 26.59 -5.17 16.20
C VAL A 76 25.34 -5.50 15.39
N ILE A 77 24.31 -4.67 15.52
CA ILE A 77 23.04 -4.75 14.78
C ILE A 77 22.89 -3.47 13.96
N ALA A 78 22.45 -3.59 12.71
CA ALA A 78 22.17 -2.44 11.86
C ALA A 78 20.82 -2.58 11.16
N ALA A 79 20.19 -1.44 10.84
CA ALA A 79 18.93 -1.38 10.11
C ALA A 79 19.07 -0.53 8.84
N THR A 80 18.44 -0.96 7.75
CA THR A 80 18.29 -0.17 6.52
C THR A 80 17.04 -0.58 5.77
N ASN A 81 16.43 0.39 5.07
CA ASN A 81 15.36 0.13 4.10
C ASN A 81 15.89 -0.10 2.67
N ARG A 82 17.22 0.05 2.46
CA ARG A 82 17.87 -0.02 1.15
C ARG A 82 19.10 -0.92 1.16
N PRO A 83 18.92 -2.25 1.33
CA PRO A 83 20.05 -3.18 1.30
C PRO A 83 20.76 -3.20 -0.07
N ASP A 84 20.06 -2.83 -1.14
CA ASP A 84 20.55 -2.78 -2.52
C ASP A 84 21.67 -1.75 -2.76
N VAL A 85 21.68 -0.66 -1.98
CA VAL A 85 22.68 0.40 -2.14
C VAL A 85 23.90 0.22 -1.24
N LEU A 86 23.88 -0.75 -0.33
CA LEU A 86 24.99 -0.97 0.60
C LEU A 86 26.24 -1.47 -0.11
N ASP A 87 27.41 -1.07 0.39
CA ASP A 87 28.69 -1.59 -0.03
C ASP A 87 28.77 -3.07 0.32
N SER A 88 29.09 -3.89 -0.69
CA SER A 88 29.30 -5.33 -0.55
C SER A 88 30.34 -5.70 0.52
N ALA A 89 31.23 -4.78 0.90
CA ALA A 89 32.19 -4.95 1.96
C ALA A 89 31.52 -5.13 3.33
N LEU A 90 30.40 -4.46 3.61
CA LEU A 90 29.70 -4.54 4.90
C LEU A 90 29.09 -5.92 5.15
N THR A 91 28.67 -6.61 4.09
CA THR A 91 27.94 -7.87 4.17
C THR A 91 28.85 -9.11 4.03
N ARG A 92 30.17 -8.93 4.06
CA ARG A 92 31.14 -10.04 4.02
C ARG A 92 31.18 -10.79 5.36
N PRO A 93 31.55 -12.09 5.34
CA PRO A 93 31.77 -12.86 6.57
C PRO A 93 32.73 -12.15 7.53
N GLY A 94 32.39 -12.15 8.82
CA GLY A 94 33.11 -11.41 9.87
C GLY A 94 32.61 -10.00 10.14
N ARG A 95 31.64 -9.50 9.35
CA ARG A 95 31.02 -8.18 9.52
C ARG A 95 29.50 -8.34 9.74
N PHE A 96 28.66 -7.81 8.85
CA PHE A 96 27.23 -8.12 8.84
C PHE A 96 26.98 -9.40 8.03
N ASP A 97 27.38 -10.52 8.60
CA ASP A 97 27.28 -11.85 7.99
C ASP A 97 25.87 -12.46 8.09
N ARG A 98 25.02 -11.92 8.99
CA ARG A 98 23.61 -12.28 9.14
C ARG A 98 22.70 -11.16 8.66
N GLN A 99 21.79 -11.52 7.75
CA GLN A 99 20.73 -10.63 7.30
C GLN A 99 19.39 -11.22 7.71
N VAL A 100 18.61 -10.43 8.46
CA VAL A 100 17.25 -10.78 8.87
C VAL A 100 16.31 -9.80 8.21
N VAL A 101 15.52 -10.30 7.25
CA VAL A 101 14.51 -9.48 6.59
C VAL A 101 13.28 -9.43 7.50
N VAL A 102 12.85 -8.23 7.87
CA VAL A 102 11.59 -8.00 8.59
C VAL A 102 10.56 -7.52 7.57
N PRO A 103 9.70 -8.41 7.03
CA PRO A 103 8.67 -7.98 6.09
C PRO A 103 7.59 -7.18 6.82
N LYS A 104 6.72 -6.54 6.03
CA LYS A 104 5.47 -5.98 6.56
C LYS A 104 4.64 -7.10 7.23
N PRO A 105 3.90 -6.79 8.31
CA PRO A 105 3.11 -7.79 9.03
C PRO A 105 1.98 -8.35 8.15
N ASP A 106 1.78 -9.66 8.25
CA ASP A 106 0.60 -10.34 7.72
C ASP A 106 -0.64 -10.04 8.59
N LEU A 107 -1.81 -10.53 8.20
CA LEU A 107 -3.08 -10.32 8.91
C LEU A 107 -2.98 -10.61 10.41
N ASN A 108 -2.40 -11.77 10.77
CA ASN A 108 -2.25 -12.17 12.17
C ASN A 108 -1.24 -11.30 12.91
N GLY A 109 -0.15 -10.90 12.23
CA GLY A 109 0.81 -9.93 12.71
C GLY A 109 0.16 -8.58 12.99
N ARG A 110 -0.66 -8.06 12.07
CA ARG A 110 -1.41 -6.81 12.25
C ARG A 110 -2.34 -6.89 13.45
N HIS A 111 -3.11 -7.98 13.58
CA HIS A 111 -3.98 -8.22 14.72
C HIS A 111 -3.21 -8.25 16.06
N LYS A 112 -2.06 -8.94 16.11
CA LYS A 112 -1.21 -8.97 17.32
C LYS A 112 -0.60 -7.60 17.64
N ILE A 113 -0.15 -6.86 16.63
CA ILE A 113 0.40 -5.51 16.81
C ILE A 113 -0.66 -4.56 17.34
N LEU A 114 -1.87 -4.58 16.77
CA LEU A 114 -3.01 -3.83 17.30
C LEU A 114 -3.26 -4.19 18.76
N GLY A 115 -3.30 -5.49 19.09
CA GLY A 115 -3.43 -5.96 20.48
C GLY A 115 -2.31 -5.49 21.42
N VAL A 116 -1.11 -5.19 20.93
CA VAL A 116 -0.05 -4.57 21.75
C VAL A 116 -0.34 -3.09 21.98
N HIS A 117 -0.74 -2.36 20.93
CA HIS A 117 -0.97 -0.92 21.02
C HIS A 117 -2.29 -0.54 21.72
N THR A 118 -3.25 -1.46 21.83
CA THR A 118 -4.53 -1.23 22.53
C THR A 118 -4.50 -1.58 24.01
N LYS A 119 -3.50 -2.32 24.52
CA LYS A 119 -3.42 -2.78 25.92
C LYS A 119 -3.56 -1.70 26.99
N GLY A 120 -3.12 -0.47 26.70
CA GLY A 120 -3.16 0.66 27.63
C GLY A 120 -4.35 1.59 27.42
N LEU A 121 -5.29 1.26 26.53
CA LEU A 121 -6.39 2.12 26.13
C LEU A 121 -7.74 1.53 26.57
N SER A 122 -8.69 2.41 26.85
CA SER A 122 -10.08 2.03 27.10
C SER A 122 -10.78 1.76 25.77
N VAL A 123 -10.74 0.51 25.30
CA VAL A 123 -11.40 0.07 24.07
C VAL A 123 -12.79 -0.48 24.40
N GLY A 124 -13.80 -0.12 23.59
CA GLY A 124 -15.18 -0.60 23.71
C GLY A 124 -15.31 -2.11 23.45
N GLU A 125 -16.38 -2.72 23.97
CA GLU A 125 -16.66 -4.15 23.80
C GLU A 125 -17.06 -4.52 22.37
N ASP A 126 -17.47 -3.53 21.57
CA ASP A 126 -17.87 -3.63 20.17
C ASP A 126 -16.69 -3.72 19.20
N VAL A 127 -15.46 -3.46 19.66
CA VAL A 127 -14.29 -3.37 18.81
C VAL A 127 -13.72 -4.76 18.46
N ASP A 128 -13.88 -5.14 17.20
CA ASP A 128 -13.19 -6.30 16.64
C ASP A 128 -11.88 -5.88 15.94
N LEU A 129 -10.76 -6.07 16.64
CA LEU A 129 -9.43 -5.79 16.09
C LEU A 129 -9.07 -6.67 14.90
N LYS A 130 -9.75 -7.80 14.70
CA LYS A 130 -9.57 -8.64 13.51
C LYS A 130 -10.10 -7.93 12.26
N ILE A 131 -11.27 -7.28 12.36
CA ILE A 131 -11.82 -6.47 11.27
C ILE A 131 -10.90 -5.29 10.98
N VAL A 132 -10.38 -4.62 12.02
CA VAL A 132 -9.40 -3.52 11.86
C VAL A 132 -8.13 -4.02 11.14
N ALA A 133 -7.63 -5.20 11.49
CA ALA A 133 -6.47 -5.81 10.85
C ALA A 133 -6.74 -6.19 9.37
N GLN A 134 -7.93 -6.69 9.06
CA GLN A 134 -8.35 -6.99 7.68
C GLN A 134 -8.47 -5.70 6.85
N ALA A 135 -8.95 -4.61 7.46
CA ALA A 135 -9.16 -3.34 6.78
C ALA A 135 -7.87 -2.49 6.61
N THR A 136 -6.73 -2.98 7.10
CA THR A 136 -5.44 -2.28 7.06
C THR A 136 -4.36 -3.04 6.28
N PRO A 137 -4.65 -3.56 5.06
CA PRO A 137 -3.67 -4.33 4.31
C PRO A 137 -2.44 -3.47 3.97
N GLY A 138 -1.26 -4.04 4.15
CA GLY A 138 0.01 -3.38 3.84
C GLY A 138 0.48 -2.32 4.84
N PHE A 139 -0.24 -2.12 5.95
CA PHE A 139 0.19 -1.28 7.06
C PHE A 139 1.41 -1.88 7.77
N THR A 140 2.35 -1.03 8.15
CA THR A 140 3.49 -1.39 9.00
C THR A 140 3.10 -1.35 10.48
N GLY A 141 3.98 -1.84 11.36
CA GLY A 141 3.74 -1.72 12.80
C GLY A 141 3.60 -0.26 13.28
N ALA A 142 4.36 0.65 12.68
CA ALA A 142 4.25 2.08 12.96
C ALA A 142 2.91 2.67 12.48
N ASP A 143 2.42 2.24 11.32
CA ASP A 143 1.11 2.69 10.81
C ASP A 143 -0.03 2.23 11.72
N LEU A 144 0.03 1.00 12.25
CA LEU A 144 -0.97 0.48 13.19
C LEU A 144 -0.91 1.17 14.56
N ALA A 145 0.30 1.50 15.03
CA ALA A 145 0.47 2.31 16.23
C ALA A 145 -0.18 3.70 16.06
N ASN A 146 0.06 4.33 14.90
CA ASN A 146 -0.52 5.62 14.56
C ASN A 146 -2.05 5.54 14.41
N LEU A 147 -2.57 4.49 13.78
CA LEU A 147 -4.02 4.21 13.70
C LEU A 147 -4.65 4.15 15.08
N THR A 148 -4.04 3.40 15.99
CA THR A 148 -4.55 3.25 17.36
C THR A 148 -4.57 4.60 18.09
N ASN A 149 -3.52 5.40 17.94
CA ASN A 149 -3.45 6.74 18.52
C ASN A 149 -4.50 7.71 17.91
N GLU A 150 -4.67 7.68 16.59
CA GLU A 150 -5.68 8.50 15.90
C GLU A 150 -7.12 8.10 16.26
N SER A 151 -7.35 6.82 16.55
CA SER A 151 -8.64 6.32 17.05
C SER A 151 -8.94 6.91 18.44
N ALA A 152 -7.94 6.90 19.34
CA ALA A 152 -8.05 7.52 20.65
C ALA A 152 -8.30 9.03 20.58
N LEU A 153 -7.61 9.74 19.68
CA LEU A 153 -7.82 11.18 19.46
C LEU A 153 -9.21 11.48 18.89
N THR A 154 -9.73 10.60 18.02
CA THR A 154 -11.09 10.72 17.46
C THR A 154 -12.14 10.56 18.56
N ALA A 155 -12.02 9.52 19.39
CA ALA A 155 -12.90 9.30 20.54
C ALA A 155 -12.85 10.48 21.54
N ALA A 156 -11.66 10.96 21.86
CA ALA A 156 -11.46 12.09 22.76
C ALA A 156 -12.11 13.39 22.24
N ARG A 157 -12.05 13.66 20.93
CA ARG A 157 -12.72 14.82 20.32
C ARG A 157 -14.24 14.75 20.42
N LYS A 158 -14.80 13.54 20.44
CA LYS A 158 -16.23 13.28 20.65
C LYS A 158 -16.59 13.25 22.15
N ASN A 159 -15.65 13.55 23.05
CA ASN A 159 -15.78 13.44 24.51
C ASN A 159 -16.20 12.04 24.98
N LYS A 160 -15.81 10.99 24.25
CA LYS A 160 -16.05 9.60 24.65
C LYS A 160 -15.01 9.15 25.69
N THR A 161 -15.42 8.25 26.58
CA THR A 161 -14.53 7.61 27.58
C THR A 161 -13.91 6.31 27.09
N THR A 162 -14.50 5.70 26.06
CA THR A 162 -14.06 4.48 25.39
C THR A 162 -13.85 4.75 23.90
N ILE A 163 -12.98 3.97 23.28
CA ILE A 163 -12.74 3.97 21.83
C ILE A 163 -13.60 2.88 21.21
N ASP A 164 -14.56 3.26 20.38
CA ASP A 164 -15.51 2.33 19.76
C ASP A 164 -15.04 1.96 18.34
N MET A 165 -15.72 0.99 17.70
CA MET A 165 -15.30 0.49 16.38
C MET A 165 -15.34 1.59 15.31
N GLU A 166 -16.35 2.47 15.38
CA GLU A 166 -16.49 3.63 14.51
C GLU A 166 -15.28 4.58 14.56
N ASP A 167 -14.64 4.72 15.73
CA ASP A 167 -13.49 5.61 15.89
C ASP A 167 -12.23 5.02 15.23
N PHE A 168 -12.09 3.69 15.23
CA PHE A 168 -11.07 2.99 14.45
C PHE A 168 -11.29 3.15 12.94
N GLU A 169 -12.54 3.01 12.49
CA GLU A 169 -12.87 3.20 11.08
C GLU A 169 -12.64 4.63 10.62
N GLU A 170 -13.07 5.63 11.40
CA GLU A 170 -12.86 7.04 11.05
C GLU A 170 -11.36 7.39 11.02
N ALA A 171 -10.58 6.88 11.99
CA ALA A 171 -9.14 7.07 12.03
C ALA A 171 -8.43 6.40 10.83
N ARG A 172 -8.84 5.18 10.47
CA ARG A 172 -8.35 4.47 9.28
C ARG A 172 -8.63 5.26 8.01
N ASP A 173 -9.88 5.66 7.82
CA ASP A 173 -10.31 6.41 6.63
C ASP A 173 -9.55 7.74 6.52
N LYS A 174 -9.31 8.40 7.66
CA LYS A 174 -8.47 9.61 7.73
C LYS A 174 -7.01 9.34 7.36
N LEU A 175 -6.42 8.23 7.79
CA LEU A 175 -5.02 7.89 7.47
C LEU A 175 -4.85 7.50 6.01
N MET A 176 -5.80 6.75 5.45
CA MET A 176 -5.73 6.28 4.06
C MET A 176 -6.08 7.38 3.05
N MET A 177 -7.08 8.20 3.35
CA MET A 177 -7.66 9.14 2.37
C MET A 177 -7.42 10.61 2.73
N GLY A 178 -6.97 10.90 3.95
CA GLY A 178 -6.89 12.25 4.47
C GLY A 178 -8.17 12.69 5.19
N LYS A 179 -8.16 13.94 5.68
CA LYS A 179 -9.27 14.49 6.48
C LYS A 179 -10.55 14.64 5.65
N GLU A 180 -11.68 14.41 6.31
CA GLU A 180 -13.01 14.72 5.78
C GLU A 180 -13.15 16.20 5.44
N ARG A 181 -13.76 16.50 4.29
CA ARG A 181 -13.94 17.87 3.80
C ARG A 181 -15.32 18.42 4.17
N LYS A 182 -15.57 18.62 5.46
CA LYS A 182 -16.86 19.14 6.00
C LYS A 182 -17.32 20.48 5.41
N SER A 183 -16.38 21.31 4.93
CA SER A 183 -16.70 22.60 4.31
C SER A 183 -17.02 22.52 2.82
N MET A 184 -16.85 21.35 2.19
CA MET A 184 -17.14 21.16 0.78
C MET A 184 -18.62 20.81 0.62
N VAL A 185 -19.41 21.80 0.19
CA VAL A 185 -20.79 21.56 -0.24
C VAL A 185 -20.74 21.03 -1.66
N MET A 186 -21.00 19.73 -1.84
CA MET A 186 -21.11 19.12 -3.16
C MET A 186 -22.49 19.43 -3.74
N PRO A 187 -22.59 19.94 -4.98
CA PRO A 187 -23.88 20.11 -5.64
C PRO A 187 -24.65 18.78 -5.67
N GLU A 188 -25.97 18.82 -5.47
CA GLU A 188 -26.83 17.62 -5.48
C GLU A 188 -26.64 16.73 -6.72
N LYS A 189 -26.39 17.36 -7.88
CA LYS A 189 -26.10 16.63 -9.12
C LYS A 189 -24.79 15.83 -9.03
N GLU A 190 -23.73 16.42 -8.49
CA GLU A 190 -22.44 15.75 -8.30
C GLU A 190 -22.55 14.67 -7.23
N LYS A 191 -23.23 14.95 -6.11
CA LYS A 191 -23.49 13.96 -5.04
C LYS A 191 -24.23 12.74 -5.59
N LYS A 192 -25.23 12.97 -6.44
CA LYS A 192 -25.96 11.91 -7.15
C LYS A 192 -25.07 11.14 -8.11
N THR A 193 -24.22 11.81 -8.90
CA THR A 193 -23.27 11.13 -9.78
C THR A 193 -22.31 10.24 -8.99
N THR A 194 -21.73 10.75 -7.91
CA THR A 194 -20.86 9.96 -7.02
C THR A 194 -21.60 8.79 -6.40
N ALA A 195 -22.85 8.95 -5.96
CA ALA A 195 -23.62 7.85 -5.40
C ALA A 195 -23.87 6.72 -6.40
N TYR A 196 -24.20 7.02 -7.66
CA TYR A 196 -24.30 6.00 -8.71
C TYR A 196 -22.95 5.35 -9.03
N HIS A 197 -21.88 6.12 -9.01
CA HIS A 197 -20.52 5.63 -9.23
C HIS A 197 -20.14 4.59 -8.17
N GLU A 198 -20.26 4.93 -6.89
CA GLU A 198 -19.91 4.04 -5.79
C GLU A 198 -20.85 2.82 -5.71
N ALA A 199 -22.15 3.01 -5.98
CA ALA A 199 -23.10 1.90 -6.06
C ALA A 199 -22.75 0.93 -7.20
N GLY A 200 -22.24 1.43 -8.33
CA GLY A 200 -21.77 0.61 -9.44
C GLY A 200 -20.62 -0.32 -9.04
N HIS A 201 -19.64 0.19 -8.31
CA HIS A 201 -18.57 -0.64 -7.74
C HIS A 201 -19.12 -1.69 -6.77
N ALA A 202 -20.00 -1.27 -5.86
CA ALA A 202 -20.52 -2.11 -4.79
C ALA A 202 -21.35 -3.30 -5.29
N ILE A 203 -22.20 -3.08 -6.29
CA ILE A 203 -23.03 -4.15 -6.88
C ILE A 203 -22.15 -5.18 -7.55
N ILE A 204 -21.23 -4.75 -8.42
CA ILE A 204 -20.34 -5.69 -9.12
C ILE A 204 -19.49 -6.48 -8.13
N ALA A 205 -18.94 -5.82 -7.11
CA ALA A 205 -18.15 -6.50 -6.10
C ALA A 205 -18.96 -7.52 -5.29
N SER A 206 -20.27 -7.32 -5.14
CA SER A 206 -21.16 -8.24 -4.43
C SER A 206 -21.66 -9.40 -5.30
N LEU A 207 -21.57 -9.30 -6.62
CA LEU A 207 -22.02 -10.32 -7.57
C LEU A 207 -20.91 -11.29 -8.00
N LEU A 208 -19.65 -10.92 -7.81
CA LEU A 208 -18.51 -11.73 -8.23
C LEU A 208 -17.93 -12.51 -7.05
N ASP A 209 -17.96 -13.84 -7.14
CA ASP A 209 -17.44 -14.72 -6.07
C ASP A 209 -15.90 -14.65 -5.94
N GLU A 210 -15.20 -14.22 -7.00
CA GLU A 210 -13.74 -14.18 -7.03
C GLU A 210 -13.12 -12.91 -6.43
N VAL A 211 -13.93 -11.94 -5.99
CA VAL A 211 -13.44 -10.68 -5.41
C VAL A 211 -13.77 -10.58 -3.93
N ASP A 212 -13.02 -9.75 -3.22
CA ASP A 212 -13.20 -9.54 -1.79
C ASP A 212 -14.57 -8.90 -1.50
N PRO A 213 -15.26 -9.30 -0.42
CA PRO A 213 -16.58 -8.79 -0.10
C PRO A 213 -16.56 -7.29 0.21
N VAL A 214 -17.64 -6.60 -0.15
CA VAL A 214 -17.84 -5.19 0.21
C VAL A 214 -18.00 -5.07 1.72
N HIS A 215 -17.25 -4.15 2.31
CA HIS A 215 -17.32 -3.82 3.73
C HIS A 215 -18.13 -2.55 3.95
N LYS A 216 -17.82 -1.50 3.18
CA LYS A 216 -18.41 -0.18 3.35
C LYS A 216 -18.39 0.61 2.06
N VAL A 217 -19.42 1.42 1.85
CA VAL A 217 -19.50 2.38 0.74
C VAL A 217 -19.87 3.75 1.30
N THR A 218 -19.16 4.79 0.88
CA THR A 218 -19.41 6.16 1.34
C THR A 218 -19.32 7.16 0.19
N ILE A 219 -20.18 8.17 0.22
CA ILE A 219 -20.12 9.35 -0.67
C ILE A 219 -19.61 10.60 0.06
N VAL A 220 -19.03 10.41 1.25
CA VAL A 220 -18.45 11.49 2.04
C VAL A 220 -17.04 11.82 1.52
N PRO A 221 -16.78 13.06 1.10
CA PRO A 221 -15.52 13.43 0.47
C PRO A 221 -14.36 13.46 1.47
N ARG A 222 -13.29 12.73 1.16
CA ARG A 222 -12.06 12.64 1.99
C ARG A 222 -10.81 12.86 1.14
N GLY A 223 -9.99 13.82 1.55
CA GLY A 223 -8.80 14.25 0.80
C GLY A 223 -9.09 14.53 -0.67
N ARG A 224 -8.60 13.66 -1.56
CA ARG A 224 -8.77 13.75 -3.03
C ARG A 224 -9.97 12.95 -3.57
N ALA A 225 -10.56 12.07 -2.77
CA ALA A 225 -11.68 11.23 -3.20
C ALA A 225 -13.02 11.88 -2.86
N LEU A 226 -14.01 11.71 -3.75
CA LEU A 226 -15.39 12.19 -3.56
C LEU A 226 -16.30 11.12 -2.94
N GLY A 227 -15.98 9.85 -3.17
CA GLY A 227 -16.59 8.67 -2.55
C GLY A 227 -15.57 7.53 -2.50
N LEU A 228 -15.96 6.42 -1.89
CA LEU A 228 -15.16 5.19 -1.87
C LEU A 228 -16.04 3.97 -1.58
N MET A 229 -15.77 2.89 -2.32
CA MET A 229 -16.12 1.53 -1.95
C MET A 229 -14.90 0.80 -1.37
N MET A 230 -15.07 0.21 -0.19
CA MET A 230 -14.06 -0.57 0.51
C MET A 230 -14.41 -2.05 0.51
N GLN A 231 -13.45 -2.88 0.10
CA GLN A 231 -13.51 -4.33 0.21
C GLN A 231 -12.66 -4.81 1.40
N LEU A 232 -13.07 -5.90 2.04
CA LEU A 232 -12.35 -6.50 3.15
C LEU A 232 -11.80 -7.87 2.78
N PRO A 233 -10.48 -7.99 2.52
CA PRO A 233 -9.86 -9.28 2.23
C PRO A 233 -10.06 -10.25 3.40
N GLN A 234 -10.52 -11.47 3.10
CA GLN A 234 -10.67 -12.51 4.11
C GLN A 234 -9.30 -13.04 4.56
N GLU A 235 -8.34 -13.12 3.64
CA GLU A 235 -6.99 -13.62 3.85
C GLU A 235 -5.96 -12.77 3.09
N ASP A 236 -4.72 -12.71 3.59
CA ASP A 236 -3.62 -12.09 2.85
C ASP A 236 -3.16 -13.05 1.74
N THR A 237 -3.50 -12.75 0.48
CA THR A 237 -3.09 -13.58 -0.67
C THR A 237 -1.72 -13.18 -1.20
N TYR A 238 -0.77 -14.11 -1.25
CA TYR A 238 0.55 -13.89 -1.85
C TYR A 238 0.56 -14.00 -3.39
N SER A 239 -0.41 -14.72 -3.96
CA SER A 239 -0.58 -14.92 -5.39
C SER A 239 -2.04 -14.79 -5.79
N LYS A 240 -2.32 -14.07 -6.87
CA LYS A 240 -3.68 -13.88 -7.41
C LYS A 240 -3.92 -14.76 -8.63
N LYS A 241 -5.10 -15.37 -8.72
CA LYS A 241 -5.54 -16.10 -9.93
C LYS A 241 -5.91 -15.09 -11.03
N LYS A 242 -5.81 -15.51 -12.30
CA LYS A 242 -6.26 -14.70 -13.46
C LYS A 242 -7.74 -14.29 -13.32
N SER A 243 -8.61 -15.18 -12.83
CA SER A 243 -10.03 -14.88 -12.60
C SER A 243 -10.25 -13.76 -11.58
N GLN A 244 -9.50 -13.76 -10.47
CA GLN A 244 -9.60 -12.72 -9.44
C GLN A 244 -9.17 -11.35 -9.98
N LEU A 245 -8.10 -11.30 -10.78
CA LEU A 245 -7.65 -10.07 -11.43
C LEU A 245 -8.66 -9.55 -12.45
N LEU A 246 -9.24 -10.45 -13.27
CA LEU A 246 -10.32 -10.09 -14.17
C LEU A 246 -11.54 -9.57 -13.41
N GLY A 247 -11.93 -10.21 -12.29
CA GLY A 247 -13.00 -9.73 -11.42
C GLY A 247 -12.71 -8.33 -10.87
N GLN A 248 -11.48 -8.08 -10.40
CA GLN A 248 -11.05 -6.76 -9.93
C GLN A 248 -11.14 -5.69 -11.03
N LEU A 249 -10.79 -6.03 -12.28
CA LEU A 249 -10.96 -5.12 -13.42
C LEU A 249 -12.44 -4.80 -13.67
N VAL A 250 -13.34 -5.78 -13.58
CA VAL A 250 -14.78 -5.56 -13.75
C VAL A 250 -15.30 -4.64 -12.64
N VAL A 251 -14.86 -4.84 -11.39
CA VAL A 251 -15.19 -3.93 -10.27
C VAL A 251 -14.71 -2.51 -10.54
N MET A 252 -13.45 -2.31 -10.95
CA MET A 252 -12.91 -0.98 -11.28
C MET A 252 -13.70 -0.28 -12.40
N MET A 253 -14.28 -1.04 -13.32
CA MET A 253 -15.10 -0.50 -14.41
C MET A 253 -16.53 -0.13 -13.97
N GLY A 254 -16.96 -0.57 -12.78
CA GLY A 254 -18.32 -0.41 -12.28
C GLY A 254 -18.80 1.04 -12.17
N GLY A 255 -18.00 1.92 -11.56
CA GLY A 255 -18.40 3.31 -11.38
C GLY A 255 -18.63 4.05 -12.70
N ARG A 256 -17.70 3.91 -13.65
CA ARG A 256 -17.86 4.47 -15.00
C ARG A 256 -19.05 3.88 -15.75
N ALA A 257 -19.25 2.56 -15.66
CA ALA A 257 -20.37 1.89 -16.32
C ALA A 257 -21.72 2.37 -15.77
N ALA A 258 -21.83 2.53 -14.45
CA ALA A 258 -23.03 3.07 -13.81
C ALA A 258 -23.34 4.51 -14.27
N GLU A 259 -22.31 5.37 -14.36
CA GLU A 259 -22.48 6.73 -14.88
C GLU A 259 -23.00 6.73 -16.32
N GLU A 260 -22.42 5.91 -17.21
CA GLU A 260 -22.84 5.85 -18.60
C GLU A 260 -24.29 5.34 -18.74
N ILE A 261 -24.67 4.31 -17.99
CA ILE A 261 -26.02 3.72 -18.04
C ILE A 261 -27.08 4.73 -17.58
N ILE A 262 -26.82 5.46 -16.49
CA ILE A 262 -27.82 6.33 -15.86
C ILE A 262 -27.86 7.72 -16.48
N PHE A 263 -26.70 8.28 -16.86
CA PHE A 263 -26.60 9.66 -17.32
C PHE A 263 -26.31 9.79 -18.83
N GLY A 264 -25.95 8.70 -19.52
CA GLY A 264 -25.55 8.72 -20.92
C GLY A 264 -24.20 9.40 -21.18
N HIS A 265 -23.46 9.75 -20.11
CA HIS A 265 -22.13 10.33 -20.15
C HIS A 265 -21.35 9.91 -18.90
N TYR A 266 -20.03 10.05 -18.96
CA TYR A 266 -19.12 9.75 -17.85
C TYR A 266 -18.31 10.99 -17.48
N THR A 267 -17.78 11.00 -16.26
CA THR A 267 -17.02 12.09 -15.68
C THR A 267 -15.53 11.76 -15.56
N THR A 268 -14.74 12.73 -15.11
CA THR A 268 -13.33 12.55 -14.78
C THR A 268 -13.11 11.81 -13.44
N GLY A 269 -14.18 11.50 -12.71
CA GLY A 269 -14.13 10.80 -11.42
C GLY A 269 -13.50 9.41 -11.52
N ALA A 270 -13.75 8.70 -12.62
CA ALA A 270 -13.21 7.35 -12.88
C ALA A 270 -11.71 7.29 -13.25
N SER A 271 -10.98 8.40 -13.18
CA SER A 271 -9.58 8.48 -13.65
C SER A 271 -8.64 7.52 -12.91
N ASN A 272 -8.77 7.43 -11.58
CA ASN A 272 -7.97 6.52 -10.76
C ASN A 272 -8.32 5.04 -11.06
N ASP A 273 -9.59 4.71 -11.32
CA ASP A 273 -9.98 3.33 -11.63
C ASP A 273 -9.47 2.90 -13.01
N LEU A 274 -9.48 3.80 -13.98
CA LEU A 274 -8.90 3.57 -15.30
C LEU A 274 -7.39 3.39 -15.24
N GLU A 275 -6.69 4.22 -14.47
CA GLU A 275 -5.24 4.10 -14.26
C GLU A 275 -4.88 2.75 -13.63
N ARG A 276 -5.58 2.36 -12.56
CA ARG A 276 -5.38 1.07 -11.89
C ARG A 276 -5.74 -0.12 -12.78
N ALA A 277 -6.82 -0.02 -13.54
CA ALA A 277 -7.24 -1.07 -14.47
C ALA A 277 -6.21 -1.24 -15.59
N ALA A 278 -5.75 -0.14 -16.19
CA ALA A 278 -4.71 -0.16 -17.22
C ALA A 278 -3.40 -0.74 -16.69
N SER A 279 -2.96 -0.30 -15.50
CA SER A 279 -1.75 -0.84 -14.87
C SER A 279 -1.89 -2.34 -14.57
N THR A 280 -3.03 -2.78 -14.02
CA THR A 280 -3.27 -4.20 -13.71
C THR A 280 -3.29 -5.05 -14.97
N ALA A 281 -4.04 -4.64 -16.00
CA ALA A 281 -4.08 -5.33 -17.29
C ALA A 281 -2.69 -5.37 -17.95
N HIS A 282 -1.93 -4.28 -17.86
CA HIS A 282 -0.55 -4.25 -18.34
C HIS A 282 0.34 -5.26 -17.60
N HIS A 283 0.26 -5.38 -16.28
CA HIS A 283 1.00 -6.40 -15.50
C HIS A 283 0.55 -7.82 -15.84
N MET A 284 -0.74 -8.03 -16.07
CA MET A 284 -1.27 -9.33 -16.54
C MET A 284 -0.60 -9.75 -17.85
N VAL A 285 -0.45 -8.83 -18.79
CA VAL A 285 0.14 -9.12 -20.11
C VAL A 285 1.67 -9.24 -20.02
N CYS A 286 2.35 -8.30 -19.37
CA CYS A 286 3.80 -8.16 -19.44
C CYS A 286 4.55 -8.90 -18.33
N ASN A 287 4.02 -8.96 -17.11
CA ASN A 287 4.76 -9.45 -15.95
C ASN A 287 4.31 -10.85 -15.52
N TRP A 288 3.03 -11.17 -15.67
CA TRP A 288 2.44 -12.42 -15.18
C TRP A 288 2.13 -13.44 -16.27
N GLY A 289 2.36 -13.11 -17.55
CA GLY A 289 2.17 -14.04 -18.66
C GLY A 289 0.73 -14.54 -18.81
N MET A 290 -0.25 -13.68 -18.51
CA MET A 290 -1.68 -14.03 -18.51
C MET A 290 -2.40 -13.75 -19.83
N SER A 291 -1.69 -13.32 -20.89
CA SER A 291 -2.21 -13.22 -22.25
C SER A 291 -1.83 -14.45 -23.06
N ASP A 292 -2.82 -15.08 -23.71
CA ASP A 292 -2.59 -16.25 -24.56
C ASP A 292 -1.87 -15.88 -25.87
N LYS A 293 -1.97 -14.61 -26.32
CA LYS A 293 -1.30 -14.13 -27.54
C LYS A 293 0.19 -13.83 -27.31
N ILE A 294 0.52 -13.26 -26.15
CA ILE A 294 1.91 -12.96 -25.78
C ILE A 294 2.61 -14.20 -25.19
N GLY A 295 1.87 -15.01 -24.45
CA GLY A 295 2.36 -16.22 -23.80
C GLY A 295 3.04 -15.96 -22.44
N PRO A 296 3.59 -17.01 -21.82
CA PRO A 296 4.14 -16.98 -20.46
C PRO A 296 5.57 -16.40 -20.43
N ILE A 297 5.74 -15.16 -20.91
CA ILE A 297 7.04 -14.46 -20.93
C ILE A 297 7.01 -13.24 -20.00
N TYR A 298 8.16 -12.93 -19.40
CA TYR A 298 8.35 -11.71 -18.62
C TYR A 298 8.93 -10.60 -19.51
N LEU A 299 8.14 -9.55 -19.72
CA LEU A 299 8.49 -8.33 -20.43
C LEU A 299 8.65 -7.21 -19.40
N ALA A 300 9.88 -6.75 -19.21
CA ALA A 300 10.15 -5.60 -18.37
C ALA A 300 9.64 -4.33 -19.05
N ALA A 301 8.44 -3.88 -18.71
CA ALA A 301 8.00 -2.53 -19.06
C ALA A 301 8.50 -1.56 -18.00
N ASN A 302 9.14 -0.48 -18.45
CA ASN A 302 9.63 0.59 -17.61
C ASN A 302 8.46 1.34 -16.95
N GLN A 303 8.05 0.94 -15.75
CA GLN A 303 7.14 1.71 -14.89
C GLN A 303 7.70 1.91 -13.46
N GLY A 304 9.03 1.93 -13.30
CA GLY A 304 9.71 2.24 -12.03
C GLY A 304 10.50 3.56 -12.08
N GLU A 305 10.72 4.18 -10.91
CA GLU A 305 11.59 5.37 -10.77
C GLU A 305 12.94 5.12 -11.45
N VAL A 306 13.22 5.94 -12.46
CA VAL A 306 14.49 5.93 -13.20
C VAL A 306 15.60 6.34 -12.25
N PHE A 307 16.28 5.38 -11.62
CA PHE A 307 17.50 5.69 -10.88
C PHE A 307 18.60 6.04 -11.89
N LEU A 308 19.02 7.30 -11.86
CA LEU A 308 20.02 7.87 -12.76
C LEU A 308 21.36 7.12 -12.62
N GLY A 309 21.63 6.18 -13.53
CA GLY A 309 22.97 5.61 -13.72
C GLY A 309 23.01 4.15 -14.15
N ARG A 310 22.10 3.28 -13.66
CA ARG A 310 22.15 1.84 -13.94
C ARG A 310 21.10 1.38 -14.96
N ASP A 311 19.89 1.91 -14.89
CA ASP A 311 18.78 1.52 -15.78
C ASP A 311 18.77 2.25 -17.12
N LEU A 312 19.56 3.33 -17.26
CA LEU A 312 19.78 3.99 -18.56
C LEU A 312 20.45 3.08 -19.59
N MET A 313 21.21 2.07 -19.14
CA MET A 313 21.89 1.09 -20.02
C MET A 313 21.09 -0.19 -20.27
N GLN A 314 20.06 -0.50 -19.48
CA GLN A 314 19.18 -1.67 -19.71
C GLN A 314 17.84 -1.24 -20.32
N ARG A 315 17.87 -0.54 -21.46
CA ARG A 315 16.69 -0.55 -22.33
C ARG A 315 16.55 -1.96 -22.91
N LYS A 316 15.76 -2.83 -22.25
CA LYS A 316 15.33 -4.08 -22.87
C LYS A 316 14.46 -3.71 -24.08
N HIS A 317 14.99 -3.98 -25.26
CA HIS A 317 14.35 -3.65 -26.53
C HIS A 317 13.11 -4.53 -26.75
N ILE A 318 11.93 -4.06 -26.34
CA ILE A 318 10.66 -4.57 -26.86
C ILE A 318 10.54 -4.06 -28.30
N SER A 319 10.27 -4.96 -29.26
CA SER A 319 10.06 -4.54 -30.65
C SER A 319 8.78 -3.70 -30.77
N GLN A 320 8.71 -2.77 -31.72
CA GLN A 320 7.49 -1.97 -31.91
C GLN A 320 6.25 -2.83 -32.20
N VAL A 321 6.44 -3.97 -32.88
CA VAL A 321 5.37 -4.94 -33.14
C VAL A 321 4.86 -5.56 -31.83
N ALA A 322 5.77 -5.98 -30.95
CA ALA A 322 5.39 -6.51 -29.64
C ALA A 322 4.73 -5.45 -28.75
N ALA A 323 5.22 -4.21 -28.76
CA ALA A 323 4.61 -3.10 -28.03
C ALA A 323 3.16 -2.84 -28.49
N SER A 324 2.93 -2.78 -29.80
CA SER A 324 1.58 -2.63 -30.37
C SER A 324 0.65 -3.79 -29.99
N GLN A 325 1.16 -5.02 -29.98
CA GLN A 325 0.40 -6.20 -29.54
C GLN A 325 0.04 -6.13 -28.05
N ILE A 326 0.96 -5.68 -27.21
CA ILE A 326 0.70 -5.47 -25.76
C ILE A 326 -0.40 -4.44 -25.57
N ASP A 327 -0.32 -3.29 -26.25
CA ASP A 327 -1.32 -2.22 -26.13
C ASP A 327 -2.71 -2.71 -26.56
N GLN A 328 -2.79 -3.51 -27.64
CA GLN A 328 -4.04 -4.11 -28.10
C GLN A 328 -4.61 -5.09 -27.07
N GLU A 329 -3.77 -5.94 -26.47
CA GLU A 329 -4.21 -6.90 -25.45
C GLU A 329 -4.69 -6.20 -24.17
N VAL A 330 -3.98 -5.17 -23.71
CA VAL A 330 -4.38 -4.37 -22.55
C VAL A 330 -5.72 -3.70 -22.82
N ASN A 331 -5.88 -3.08 -23.99
CA ASN A 331 -7.12 -2.40 -24.38
C ASN A 331 -8.29 -3.40 -24.44
N GLN A 332 -8.07 -4.59 -25.00
CA GLN A 332 -9.09 -5.64 -25.07
C GLN A 332 -9.52 -6.11 -23.67
N ILE A 333 -8.57 -6.41 -22.79
CA ILE A 333 -8.85 -6.87 -21.42
C ILE A 333 -9.69 -5.83 -20.65
N VAL A 334 -9.32 -4.55 -20.74
CA VAL A 334 -10.06 -3.47 -20.05
C VAL A 334 -11.45 -3.27 -20.66
N ASN A 335 -11.59 -3.32 -21.99
CA ASN A 335 -12.89 -3.20 -22.64
C ASN A 335 -13.82 -4.38 -22.32
N ASP A 336 -13.30 -5.61 -22.27
CA ASP A 336 -14.09 -6.79 -21.91
C ASP A 336 -14.61 -6.68 -20.48
N ALA A 337 -13.75 -6.23 -19.55
CA ALA A 337 -14.16 -5.93 -18.18
C ALA A 337 -15.24 -4.83 -18.13
N TYR A 338 -15.11 -3.78 -18.95
CA TYR A 338 -16.09 -2.70 -19.05
C TYR A 338 -17.45 -3.17 -19.59
N GLN A 339 -17.46 -3.99 -20.64
CA GLN A 339 -18.71 -4.54 -21.18
C GLN A 339 -19.38 -5.48 -20.17
N LYS A 340 -18.61 -6.35 -19.50
CA LYS A 340 -19.15 -7.21 -18.45
C LYS A 340 -19.76 -6.40 -17.30
N ALA A 341 -19.09 -5.33 -16.86
CA ALA A 341 -19.62 -4.41 -15.86
C ALA A 341 -20.95 -3.79 -16.29
N LYS A 342 -21.04 -3.33 -17.55
CA LYS A 342 -22.28 -2.78 -18.10
C LYS A 342 -23.42 -3.80 -18.14
N THR A 343 -23.15 -5.03 -18.57
CA THR A 343 -24.16 -6.10 -18.59
C THR A 343 -24.71 -6.38 -17.19
N LEU A 344 -23.83 -6.62 -16.21
CA LEU A 344 -24.23 -6.89 -14.83
C LEU A 344 -25.05 -5.75 -14.21
N LEU A 345 -24.64 -4.50 -14.42
CA LEU A 345 -25.37 -3.35 -13.90
C LEU A 345 -26.72 -3.14 -14.61
N THR A 346 -26.82 -3.49 -15.90
CA THR A 346 -28.08 -3.41 -16.66
C THR A 346 -29.08 -4.45 -16.16
N GLU A 347 -28.60 -5.66 -15.84
CA GLU A 347 -29.42 -6.74 -15.27
C GLU A 347 -29.92 -6.41 -13.85
N HIS A 348 -29.20 -5.53 -13.12
CA HIS A 348 -29.51 -5.14 -11.74
C HIS A 348 -29.80 -3.64 -11.56
N LEU A 349 -30.46 -3.02 -12.55
CA LEU A 349 -30.80 -1.59 -12.53
C LEU A 349 -31.62 -1.17 -11.31
N ASP A 350 -32.59 -1.99 -10.91
CA ASP A 350 -33.44 -1.69 -9.78
C ASP A 350 -32.64 -1.67 -8.46
N ALA A 351 -31.67 -2.58 -8.32
CA ALA A 351 -30.75 -2.59 -7.18
C ALA A 351 -29.86 -1.35 -7.18
N LEU A 352 -29.35 -0.95 -8.35
CA LEU A 352 -28.56 0.28 -8.52
C LEU A 352 -29.32 1.52 -8.06
N HIS A 353 -30.59 1.65 -8.43
CA HIS A 353 -31.44 2.75 -7.97
C HIS A 353 -31.71 2.72 -6.46
N LYS A 354 -32.01 1.54 -5.90
CA LYS A 354 -32.25 1.38 -4.45
C LYS A 354 -31.01 1.73 -3.63
N ILE A 355 -29.86 1.13 -3.95
CA ILE A 355 -28.58 1.36 -3.24
C ILE A 355 -28.18 2.83 -3.33
N THR A 356 -28.31 3.45 -4.51
CA THR A 356 -28.02 4.88 -4.68
C THR A 356 -28.94 5.76 -3.82
N LYS A 357 -30.22 5.43 -3.73
CA LYS A 357 -31.15 6.16 -2.87
C LYS A 357 -30.74 6.07 -1.40
N THR A 358 -30.42 4.88 -0.91
CA THR A 358 -29.93 4.69 0.46
C THR A 358 -28.63 5.46 0.71
N LEU A 359 -27.68 5.43 -0.24
CA LEU A 359 -26.45 6.22 -0.15
C LEU A 359 -26.71 7.74 -0.07
N LEU A 360 -27.72 8.25 -0.76
CA LEU A 360 -28.05 9.68 -0.70
C LEU A 360 -28.69 10.08 0.63
N GLU A 361 -29.39 9.16 1.29
CA GLU A 361 -30.04 9.34 2.59
C GLU A 361 -29.05 9.21 3.75
N ASP A 362 -28.25 8.14 3.76
CA ASP A 362 -27.36 7.80 4.89
C ASP A 362 -25.89 8.23 4.69
N GLU A 363 -25.51 8.63 3.47
CA GLU A 363 -24.16 9.02 3.03
C GLU A 363 -23.08 7.91 3.11
N THR A 364 -23.30 6.91 3.96
CA THR A 364 -22.45 5.74 4.16
C THR A 364 -23.33 4.53 4.45
N ILE A 365 -23.08 3.41 3.77
CA ILE A 365 -23.78 2.15 3.97
C ILE A 365 -22.79 1.00 4.13
N ASP A 366 -23.18 0.01 4.92
CA ASP A 366 -22.40 -1.22 5.13
C ASP A 366 -22.66 -2.25 4.02
N GLY A 367 -21.69 -3.14 3.82
CA GLY A 367 -21.80 -4.24 2.85
C GLY A 367 -23.00 -5.16 3.08
N SER A 368 -23.44 -5.33 4.34
CA SER A 368 -24.63 -6.11 4.68
C SER A 368 -25.91 -5.54 4.05
N VAL A 369 -26.08 -4.22 4.10
CA VAL A 369 -27.23 -3.51 3.51
C VAL A 369 -27.28 -3.71 2.00
N ILE A 370 -26.11 -3.70 1.34
CA ILE A 370 -26.01 -3.94 -0.11
C ILE A 370 -26.44 -5.36 -0.45
N LEU A 371 -25.98 -6.35 0.32
CA LEU A 371 -26.36 -7.75 0.12
C LEU A 371 -27.86 -7.97 0.34
N GLU A 372 -28.46 -7.34 1.36
CA GLU A 372 -29.90 -7.40 1.60
C GLU A 372 -30.69 -6.87 0.40
N ILE A 373 -30.32 -5.69 -0.12
CA ILE A 373 -30.99 -5.09 -1.29
C ILE A 373 -30.85 -5.98 -2.55
N LEU A 374 -29.71 -6.65 -2.72
CA LEU A 374 -29.49 -7.57 -3.84
C LEU A 374 -30.30 -8.87 -3.69
N GLN A 375 -30.45 -9.38 -2.47
CA GLN A 375 -31.22 -10.61 -2.20
C GLN A 375 -32.74 -10.40 -2.31
N GLU A 376 -33.23 -9.17 -2.11
CA GLU A 376 -34.64 -8.81 -2.32
C GLU A 376 -35.06 -8.82 -3.80
N GLN A 377 -34.11 -8.86 -4.73
CA GLN A 377 -34.38 -8.94 -6.16
C GLN A 377 -34.57 -10.41 -6.56
N PRO A 378 -35.63 -10.77 -7.31
CA PRO A 378 -35.74 -12.12 -7.84
C PRO A 378 -34.53 -12.39 -8.73
N GLN A 379 -33.79 -13.49 -8.45
CA GLN A 379 -32.77 -13.99 -9.37
C GLN A 379 -33.45 -14.23 -10.72
N ALA A 380 -33.01 -13.49 -11.74
CA ALA A 380 -33.55 -13.56 -13.10
C ALA A 380 -33.26 -14.90 -13.77
#